data_AF-A0A9X5YZU5-F1
#
_entry.id   AF-A0A9X5YZU5-F1
#
_cell.length_a   1.000
_cell.length_b   1.000
_cell.length_c   1.000
_cell.angle_alpha   90.00
_cell.angle_beta   90.00
_cell.angle_gamma   90.00
#
_symmetry.space_group_name_H-M   'P 1'
#
loop_
_entity.id
_entity.type
_entity.pdbx_description
1 polymer ?
#
loop_
_entity_poly.entity_id
_entity_poly.type
_entity_poly.pdbx_seq_one_letter_code
_entity_poly.pdbx_strand_id
1 'polypeptide(L)'
;MPGANMPADNLFLREYDSGAQYVIKYGHPFPVGSAEEVIALGGQDKAIMVPRSIADLSQHAPQWVQGDQVRFWNDPAVWYYADSGYRVPSVPTRDCLSVRHGGRGVTLLPASARALFPDSGQNASCDFGHGQWLYGQPSNRQIMVLYNAGHQVQYGEIAPLGGVDRAMPVSDETIDGLLARGMSLPDNHVFRAAGQSDVYLSGGGQWHHIGSPGQRDCLLFGNSAVEEVVPASFIARLPQGAPATCRLGDGAWFYDTTTNQQYLTVFGSAFQVQYGELAPLGGVDKAKPISREGADYLERLDFTIPDNEMIKGFGPAVYQVKAGKLQAVGNPAIRDCLTAETGKQVRQVPEDVITRMKALGRVGPDAQCALEGKQLLGPDGTSVAWIKDGYRRPVINPAIRDCLAVRVSAGAPLHADQAVWDSYPPGPNAFCPYPADARFVRGDGQSAAWRVYPDGTRQQLNAYCHDVDPANANDPRYKVYVVPAGEVDGHALRQPNVFNATVESCRALP
;
A
#
# COMPACT_ATOMS: atom_id res chain seq x y z
N MET A 1 -57.21 17.88 -32.95
CA MET A 1 -56.49 16.78 -33.60
C MET A 1 -56.77 16.79 -35.11
N PRO A 2 -55.82 17.28 -35.91
CA PRO A 2 -55.65 16.90 -37.31
C PRO A 2 -54.35 16.07 -37.45
N GLY A 3 -54.24 14.92 -38.11
CA GLY A 3 -55.17 14.02 -38.77
C GLY A 3 -54.48 12.66 -38.97
N ALA A 4 -55.24 11.56 -38.85
CA ALA A 4 -54.76 10.17 -38.82
C ALA A 4 -54.26 9.61 -40.18
N ASN A 5 -53.79 10.46 -41.10
CA ASN A 5 -53.52 10.09 -42.50
C ASN A 5 -52.11 10.46 -43.01
N MET A 6 -51.16 10.79 -42.13
CA MET A 6 -49.76 10.98 -42.57
C MET A 6 -49.16 9.64 -43.03
N PRO A 7 -48.50 9.58 -44.20
CA PRO A 7 -47.76 8.40 -44.62
C PRO A 7 -46.64 8.05 -43.64
N ALA A 8 -46.16 6.81 -43.70
CA ALA A 8 -45.02 6.37 -42.91
C ALA A 8 -43.74 7.17 -43.25
N ASP A 9 -42.82 7.22 -42.30
CA ASP A 9 -41.50 7.81 -42.50
C ASP A 9 -40.73 7.16 -43.65
N ASN A 10 -39.86 7.96 -44.27
CA ASN A 10 -39.07 7.66 -45.47
C ASN A 10 -39.91 7.48 -46.74
N LEU A 11 -41.18 7.89 -46.73
CA LEU A 11 -42.01 7.87 -47.92
C LEU A 11 -41.86 9.17 -48.70
N PHE A 12 -41.67 9.07 -50.02
CA PHE A 12 -41.57 10.23 -50.89
C PHE A 12 -42.95 10.62 -51.41
N LEU A 13 -43.24 11.91 -51.43
CA LEU A 13 -44.44 12.48 -52.00
C LEU A 13 -44.08 13.32 -53.20
N ARG A 14 -44.95 13.29 -54.22
CA ARG A 14 -44.88 14.20 -55.34
C ARG A 14 -46.19 14.96 -55.44
N GLU A 15 -46.10 16.27 -55.41
CA GLU A 15 -47.27 17.14 -55.57
C GLU A 15 -47.77 17.06 -57.01
N TYR A 16 -49.08 16.90 -57.18
CA TYR A 16 -49.70 16.66 -58.48
C TYR A 16 -49.49 17.83 -59.48
N ASP A 17 -49.63 19.08 -59.03
CA ASP A 17 -49.58 20.25 -59.93
C ASP A 17 -48.14 20.78 -60.13
N SER A 18 -47.38 20.97 -59.04
CA SER A 18 -46.05 21.60 -59.10
C SER A 18 -44.95 20.61 -59.49
N GLY A 19 -45.19 19.31 -59.33
CA GLY A 19 -44.18 18.27 -59.46
C GLY A 19 -43.11 18.30 -58.37
N ALA A 20 -43.22 19.17 -57.36
CA ALA A 20 -42.31 19.26 -56.24
C ALA A 20 -42.30 17.94 -55.44
N GLN A 21 -41.12 17.56 -54.98
CA GLN A 21 -40.93 16.32 -54.24
C GLN A 21 -40.68 16.62 -52.76
N TYR A 22 -41.23 15.76 -51.92
CA TYR A 22 -41.10 15.83 -50.47
C TYR A 22 -40.75 14.45 -49.93
N VAL A 23 -40.10 14.38 -48.77
CA VAL A 23 -39.92 13.13 -48.01
C VAL A 23 -40.59 13.26 -46.66
N ILE A 24 -41.30 12.22 -46.23
CA ILE A 24 -41.86 12.15 -44.89
C ILE A 24 -40.77 11.71 -43.91
N LYS A 25 -40.52 12.51 -42.87
CA LYS A 25 -39.67 12.16 -41.73
C LYS A 25 -40.38 12.63 -40.46
N TYR A 26 -40.44 11.77 -39.44
CA TYR A 26 -41.15 12.01 -38.18
C TYR A 26 -42.62 12.40 -38.37
N GLY A 27 -43.27 11.86 -39.40
CA GLY A 27 -44.65 12.21 -39.75
C GLY A 27 -44.82 13.60 -40.36
N HIS A 28 -43.74 14.23 -40.86
CA HIS A 28 -43.76 15.57 -41.47
C HIS A 28 -43.12 15.58 -42.87
N PRO A 29 -43.69 16.33 -43.84
CA PRO A 29 -43.12 16.48 -45.17
C PRO A 29 -41.99 17.51 -45.19
N PHE A 30 -40.82 17.11 -45.68
CA PHE A 30 -39.69 18.01 -45.95
C PHE A 30 -39.47 18.14 -47.45
N PRO A 31 -39.24 19.36 -47.97
CA PRO A 31 -38.96 19.55 -49.39
C PRO A 31 -37.69 18.80 -49.79
N VAL A 32 -37.63 18.37 -51.04
CA VAL A 32 -36.44 17.76 -51.66
C VAL A 32 -36.04 18.61 -52.86
N GLY A 33 -34.75 18.97 -52.92
CA GLY A 33 -34.24 19.97 -53.86
C GLY A 33 -33.73 19.39 -55.18
N SER A 34 -33.40 18.09 -55.22
CA SER A 34 -32.84 17.44 -56.40
C SER A 34 -33.14 15.94 -56.47
N ALA A 35 -33.04 15.34 -57.66
CA ALA A 35 -33.16 13.90 -57.84
C ALA A 35 -32.02 13.10 -57.15
N GLU A 36 -30.85 13.72 -57.00
CA GLU A 36 -29.71 13.12 -56.27
C GLU A 36 -30.00 12.99 -54.77
N GLU A 37 -30.65 14.00 -54.16
CA GLU A 37 -31.12 13.93 -52.77
C GLU A 37 -32.09 12.77 -52.55
N VAL A 38 -32.98 12.52 -53.52
CA VAL A 38 -33.97 11.41 -53.47
C VAL A 38 -33.26 10.06 -53.41
N ILE A 39 -32.32 9.84 -54.35
CA ILE A 39 -31.53 8.61 -54.43
C ILE A 39 -30.72 8.40 -53.15
N ALA A 40 -30.07 9.46 -52.67
CA ALA A 40 -29.23 9.43 -51.48
C ALA A 40 -29.97 9.10 -50.19
N LEU A 41 -31.20 9.58 -50.05
CA LEU A 41 -32.07 9.30 -48.91
C LEU A 41 -32.74 7.92 -49.00
N GLY A 42 -32.30 7.06 -49.94
CA GLY A 42 -32.70 5.66 -50.07
C GLY A 42 -34.03 5.45 -50.80
N GLY A 43 -34.58 6.49 -51.43
CA GLY A 43 -35.76 6.39 -52.27
C GLY A 43 -35.36 6.22 -53.72
N GLN A 44 -35.65 5.06 -54.33
CA GLN A 44 -35.53 4.94 -55.78
C GLN A 44 -36.84 4.70 -56.53
N ASP A 45 -37.94 4.24 -55.90
CA ASP A 45 -39.13 3.83 -56.68
C ASP A 45 -40.49 4.01 -55.99
N LYS A 46 -40.65 4.90 -55.00
CA LYS A 46 -41.90 5.00 -54.19
C LYS A 46 -42.39 6.42 -53.90
N ALA A 47 -42.41 7.30 -54.91
CA ALA A 47 -43.11 8.58 -54.75
C ALA A 47 -44.64 8.37 -54.88
N ILE A 48 -45.40 8.68 -53.83
CA ILE A 48 -46.87 8.69 -53.91
C ILE A 48 -47.33 10.06 -54.41
N MET A 49 -48.17 10.06 -55.45
CA MET A 49 -48.84 11.26 -55.95
C MET A 49 -49.92 11.69 -54.95
N VAL A 50 -49.85 12.93 -54.47
CA VAL A 50 -50.80 13.46 -53.47
C VAL A 50 -51.57 14.67 -54.00
N PRO A 51 -52.74 15.01 -53.40
CA PRO A 51 -53.58 16.13 -53.82
C PRO A 51 -52.82 17.47 -53.87
N ARG A 52 -53.41 18.45 -54.59
CA ARG A 52 -52.87 19.79 -54.91
C ARG A 52 -52.43 20.68 -53.75
N SER A 53 -52.65 20.26 -52.51
CA SER A 53 -52.35 21.04 -51.31
C SER A 53 -51.62 20.14 -50.32
N ILE A 54 -50.31 20.02 -50.50
CA ILE A 54 -49.41 19.62 -49.41
C ILE A 54 -49.35 20.72 -48.33
N ALA A 55 -49.77 21.95 -48.66
CA ALA A 55 -49.83 23.08 -47.75
C ALA A 55 -50.58 22.75 -46.43
N ASP A 56 -51.65 21.96 -46.47
CA ASP A 56 -52.39 21.52 -45.28
C ASP A 56 -51.61 20.51 -44.40
N LEU A 57 -50.67 19.75 -44.98
CA LEU A 57 -49.77 18.84 -44.26
C LEU A 57 -48.58 19.58 -43.64
N SER A 58 -48.21 20.74 -44.19
CA SER A 58 -46.99 21.50 -43.88
C SER A 58 -47.14 22.54 -42.76
N GLN A 59 -48.33 22.71 -42.18
CA GLN A 59 -48.60 23.82 -41.26
C GLN A 59 -47.81 23.77 -39.93
N HIS A 60 -47.04 22.72 -39.66
CA HIS A 60 -46.31 22.55 -38.42
C HIS A 60 -44.92 22.02 -38.73
N ALA A 61 -43.90 22.89 -38.71
CA ALA A 61 -42.54 22.42 -38.48
C ALA A 61 -42.53 21.62 -37.16
N PRO A 62 -41.72 20.57 -37.01
CA PRO A 62 -41.67 19.83 -35.77
C PRO A 62 -41.41 20.81 -34.61
N GLN A 63 -42.18 20.70 -33.52
CA GLN A 63 -41.72 21.25 -32.25
C GLN A 63 -40.55 20.39 -31.79
N TRP A 64 -39.35 20.75 -32.25
CA TRP A 64 -38.12 20.16 -31.78
C TRP A 64 -38.02 20.38 -30.28
N VAL A 65 -37.59 19.35 -29.56
CA VAL A 65 -37.39 19.44 -28.11
C VAL A 65 -35.90 19.71 -27.87
N GLN A 66 -35.59 20.46 -26.82
CA GLN A 66 -34.22 20.71 -26.41
C GLN A 66 -33.48 19.36 -26.30
N GLY A 67 -32.42 19.17 -27.10
CA GLY A 67 -31.77 17.85 -27.21
C GLY A 67 -31.65 17.30 -28.63
N ASP A 68 -32.58 17.65 -29.51
CA ASP A 68 -32.67 17.01 -30.83
C ASP A 68 -31.53 17.44 -31.77
N GLN A 69 -31.01 16.46 -32.52
CA GLN A 69 -29.89 16.62 -33.44
C GLN A 69 -30.31 16.30 -34.87
N VAL A 70 -30.03 17.21 -35.81
CA VAL A 70 -30.31 17.04 -37.24
C VAL A 70 -29.06 17.23 -38.07
N ARG A 71 -28.97 16.54 -39.20
CA ARG A 71 -27.93 16.73 -40.20
C ARG A 71 -28.61 16.84 -41.56
N PHE A 72 -28.24 17.84 -42.33
CA PHE A 72 -28.73 17.99 -43.70
C PHE A 72 -27.90 17.15 -44.65
N TRP A 73 -28.54 16.61 -45.70
CA TRP A 73 -27.85 15.87 -46.74
C TRP A 73 -26.72 16.70 -47.35
N ASN A 74 -25.54 16.10 -47.57
CA ASN A 74 -24.31 16.76 -48.00
C ASN A 74 -23.79 17.91 -47.11
N ASP A 75 -24.41 18.17 -45.95
CA ASP A 75 -23.89 19.08 -44.95
C ASP A 75 -23.03 18.27 -43.94
N PRO A 76 -21.73 18.61 -43.77
CA PRO A 76 -20.91 17.98 -42.74
C PRO A 76 -21.32 18.41 -41.32
N ALA A 77 -22.02 19.54 -41.16
CA ALA A 77 -22.44 20.04 -39.86
C ALA A 77 -23.65 19.27 -39.30
N VAL A 78 -23.56 18.89 -38.03
CA VAL A 78 -24.72 18.50 -37.22
C VAL A 78 -25.27 19.76 -36.58
N TRP A 79 -26.59 19.85 -36.43
CA TRP A 79 -27.29 20.98 -35.85
C TRP A 79 -28.07 20.51 -34.63
N TYR A 80 -28.10 21.34 -33.60
CA TYR A 80 -28.74 21.07 -32.32
C TYR A 80 -29.84 22.10 -32.03
N TYR A 81 -30.97 21.65 -31.49
CA TYR A 81 -32.04 22.53 -31.02
C TYR A 81 -31.83 22.97 -29.56
N ALA A 82 -31.56 24.26 -29.36
CA ALA A 82 -31.43 24.92 -28.05
C ALA A 82 -32.64 25.81 -27.74
N ASP A 83 -32.78 26.23 -26.49
CA ASP A 83 -33.88 27.11 -26.00
C ASP A 83 -34.02 28.44 -26.77
N SER A 84 -32.97 28.84 -27.51
CA SER A 84 -32.88 30.08 -28.27
C SER A 84 -32.74 29.87 -29.79
N GLY A 85 -33.02 28.67 -30.31
CA GLY A 85 -32.90 28.33 -31.74
C GLY A 85 -31.80 27.31 -32.07
N TYR A 86 -31.52 27.11 -33.37
CA TYR A 86 -30.59 26.09 -33.87
C TYR A 86 -29.12 26.54 -33.80
N ARG A 87 -28.24 25.63 -33.37
CA ARG A 87 -26.78 25.87 -33.21
C ARG A 87 -25.95 24.73 -33.80
N VAL A 88 -24.72 25.05 -34.25
CA VAL A 88 -23.73 24.04 -34.69
C VAL A 88 -22.87 23.64 -33.47
N PRO A 89 -22.85 22.36 -33.05
CA PRO A 89 -21.91 21.86 -32.07
C PRO A 89 -20.58 21.47 -32.71
N SER A 90 -19.48 21.64 -31.97
CA SER A 90 -18.23 20.93 -32.26
C SER A 90 -18.43 19.41 -32.11
N VAL A 91 -17.54 18.58 -32.67
CA VAL A 91 -17.61 17.11 -32.49
C VAL A 91 -17.69 16.71 -31.00
N PRO A 92 -16.85 17.27 -30.10
CA PRO A 92 -16.99 17.05 -28.65
C PRO A 92 -18.34 17.50 -28.06
N THR A 93 -18.85 18.65 -28.52
CA THR A 93 -20.15 19.17 -28.05
C THR A 93 -21.30 18.28 -28.51
N ARG A 94 -21.25 17.72 -29.72
CA ARG A 94 -22.23 16.77 -30.24
C ARG A 94 -22.30 15.53 -29.36
N ASP A 95 -21.16 14.93 -29.06
CA ASP A 95 -21.08 13.73 -28.24
C ASP A 95 -21.59 13.98 -26.81
N CYS A 96 -21.24 15.13 -26.21
CA CYS A 96 -21.76 15.59 -24.92
C CYS A 96 -23.30 15.73 -24.91
N LEU A 97 -23.87 16.35 -25.94
CA LEU A 97 -25.32 16.54 -26.06
C LEU A 97 -26.06 15.21 -26.25
N SER A 98 -25.49 14.29 -27.03
CA SER A 98 -26.03 12.93 -27.20
C SER A 98 -26.14 12.18 -25.87
N VAL A 99 -25.12 12.28 -25.02
CA VAL A 99 -25.10 11.66 -23.68
C VAL A 99 -26.12 12.31 -22.75
N ARG A 100 -26.18 13.65 -22.69
CA ARG A 100 -27.08 14.38 -21.78
C ARG A 100 -28.56 14.16 -22.08
N HIS A 101 -28.92 13.99 -23.34
CA HIS A 101 -30.32 13.94 -23.81
C HIS A 101 -30.81 12.54 -24.17
N GLY A 102 -30.10 11.48 -23.75
CA GLY A 102 -30.59 10.10 -23.86
C GLY A 102 -30.51 9.52 -25.27
N GLY A 103 -29.59 10.02 -26.09
CA GLY A 103 -29.20 9.33 -27.30
C GLY A 103 -30.17 9.31 -28.46
N ARG A 104 -30.88 10.41 -28.63
CA ARG A 104 -31.58 10.69 -29.88
C ARG A 104 -30.53 10.79 -30.99
N GLY A 105 -30.46 9.78 -31.85
CA GLY A 105 -29.51 9.72 -32.95
C GLY A 105 -29.63 10.93 -33.89
N VAL A 106 -28.60 11.15 -34.71
CA VAL A 106 -28.60 12.26 -35.67
C VAL A 106 -29.63 11.98 -36.77
N THR A 107 -30.60 12.89 -36.88
CA THR A 107 -31.66 12.82 -37.88
C THR A 107 -31.19 13.35 -39.23
N LEU A 108 -31.20 12.54 -40.28
CA LEU A 108 -30.85 12.99 -41.63
C LEU A 108 -32.07 13.62 -42.34
N LEU A 109 -31.94 14.88 -42.76
CA LEU A 109 -32.93 15.66 -43.50
C LEU A 109 -32.42 16.02 -44.91
N PRO A 110 -33.30 16.31 -45.89
CA PRO A 110 -32.90 16.84 -47.19
C PRO A 110 -32.11 18.15 -47.07
N ALA A 111 -31.20 18.44 -47.99
CA ALA A 111 -30.39 19.67 -47.92
C ALA A 111 -31.28 20.93 -48.06
N SER A 112 -32.29 20.85 -48.92
CA SER A 112 -33.30 21.89 -49.11
C SER A 112 -34.15 22.21 -47.86
N ALA A 113 -34.22 21.29 -46.88
CA ALA A 113 -34.89 21.56 -45.61
C ALA A 113 -34.20 22.66 -44.79
N ARG A 114 -32.90 22.93 -45.02
CA ARG A 114 -32.11 23.91 -44.28
C ARG A 114 -32.73 25.32 -44.29
N ALA A 115 -33.44 25.70 -45.35
CA ALA A 115 -34.12 27.00 -45.43
C ALA A 115 -35.17 27.22 -44.32
N LEU A 116 -35.66 26.13 -43.71
CA LEU A 116 -36.62 26.16 -42.60
C LEU A 116 -35.94 26.28 -41.22
N PHE A 117 -34.60 26.25 -41.17
CA PHE A 117 -33.78 26.28 -39.95
C PHE A 117 -32.85 27.50 -39.98
N PRO A 118 -33.28 28.69 -39.50
CA PRO A 118 -32.44 29.88 -39.52
C PRO A 118 -31.23 29.74 -38.58
N ASP A 119 -30.03 30.01 -39.11
CA ASP A 119 -28.77 29.96 -38.37
C ASP A 119 -28.73 31.07 -37.31
N SER A 120 -28.60 30.70 -36.03
CA SER A 120 -28.34 31.68 -34.96
C SER A 120 -26.89 32.19 -34.92
N GLY A 121 -25.98 31.57 -35.70
CA GLY A 121 -24.56 31.94 -35.77
C GLY A 121 -23.74 31.64 -34.51
N GLN A 122 -24.33 31.06 -33.46
CA GLN A 122 -23.66 30.75 -32.21
C GLN A 122 -23.22 29.29 -32.13
N ASN A 123 -21.98 29.06 -31.71
CA ASN A 123 -21.48 27.73 -31.37
C ASN A 123 -22.23 27.19 -30.14
N ALA A 124 -22.58 25.91 -30.16
CA ALA A 124 -23.10 25.24 -28.97
C ALA A 124 -21.95 24.95 -27.98
N SER A 125 -22.23 25.10 -26.68
CA SER A 125 -21.37 24.66 -25.58
C SER A 125 -22.11 23.63 -24.74
N CYS A 126 -21.41 22.58 -24.33
CA CYS A 126 -21.95 21.53 -23.46
C CYS A 126 -20.84 21.11 -22.50
N ASP A 127 -21.16 21.08 -21.21
CA ASP A 127 -20.30 20.53 -20.17
C ASP A 127 -20.86 19.17 -19.74
N PHE A 128 -19.98 18.18 -19.57
CA PHE A 128 -20.34 16.88 -19.04
C PHE A 128 -20.67 17.02 -17.55
N GLY A 129 -21.85 16.54 -17.14
CA GLY A 129 -22.25 16.52 -15.74
C GLY A 129 -21.50 15.42 -14.96
N HIS A 130 -21.44 15.54 -13.63
CA HIS A 130 -20.89 14.50 -12.76
C HIS A 130 -21.56 13.13 -13.02
N GLY A 131 -20.76 12.07 -13.09
CA GLY A 131 -21.25 10.67 -13.15
C GLY A 131 -21.74 10.19 -14.52
N GLN A 132 -21.14 10.65 -15.63
CA GLN A 132 -21.54 10.23 -16.99
C GLN A 132 -20.71 9.06 -17.54
N TRP A 133 -21.35 8.28 -18.43
CA TRP A 133 -20.86 7.00 -18.97
C TRP A 133 -20.33 7.18 -20.39
N LEU A 134 -19.21 6.54 -20.73
CA LEU A 134 -18.63 6.50 -22.08
C LEU A 134 -18.60 5.06 -22.60
N TYR A 135 -18.80 4.90 -23.90
CA TYR A 135 -18.78 3.59 -24.56
C TYR A 135 -17.76 3.60 -25.71
N GLY A 136 -16.90 2.58 -25.76
CA GLY A 136 -15.95 2.39 -26.85
C GLY A 136 -16.44 1.36 -27.86
N GLN A 137 -16.66 1.78 -29.12
CA GLN A 137 -16.59 0.85 -30.25
C GLN A 137 -15.12 0.50 -30.51
N PRO A 138 -14.76 -0.77 -30.83
CA PRO A 138 -15.62 -1.83 -31.35
C PRO A 138 -16.04 -2.92 -30.33
N SER A 139 -15.86 -2.72 -29.02
CA SER A 139 -15.85 -3.83 -28.05
C SER A 139 -17.13 -4.02 -27.21
N ASN A 140 -18.22 -3.33 -27.51
CA ASN A 140 -19.51 -3.46 -26.83
C ASN A 140 -19.51 -3.38 -25.29
N ARG A 141 -18.61 -2.61 -24.67
CA ARG A 141 -18.51 -2.51 -23.19
C ARG A 141 -18.55 -1.06 -22.68
N GLN A 142 -19.26 -0.89 -21.57
CA GLN A 142 -19.49 0.39 -20.89
C GLN A 142 -18.28 0.77 -20.02
N ILE A 143 -17.92 2.06 -20.01
CA ILE A 143 -16.90 2.68 -19.16
C ILE A 143 -17.59 3.78 -18.36
N MET A 144 -17.35 3.87 -17.07
CA MET A 144 -17.78 5.02 -16.27
C MET A 144 -16.59 5.98 -16.15
N VAL A 145 -16.75 7.24 -16.58
CA VAL A 145 -15.71 8.27 -16.40
C VAL A 145 -16.24 9.35 -15.47
N LEU A 146 -15.79 9.32 -14.22
CA LEU A 146 -16.10 10.33 -13.22
C LEU A 146 -15.24 11.58 -13.47
N TYR A 147 -15.80 12.60 -14.13
CA TYR A 147 -15.20 13.94 -14.19
C TYR A 147 -15.58 14.75 -12.94
N ASN A 148 -14.60 15.37 -12.30
CA ASN A 148 -14.85 16.22 -11.14
C ASN A 148 -14.11 17.56 -11.26
N ALA A 149 -14.87 18.64 -11.46
CA ALA A 149 -14.38 20.00 -11.26
C ALA A 149 -14.67 20.39 -9.79
N GLY A 150 -13.71 20.07 -8.91
CA GLY A 150 -13.67 20.59 -7.54
C GLY A 150 -14.37 19.75 -6.47
N HIS A 151 -13.56 19.18 -5.57
CA HIS A 151 -13.88 18.58 -4.27
C HIS A 151 -14.32 17.10 -4.19
N GLN A 152 -13.87 16.46 -3.10
CA GLN A 152 -13.54 15.04 -2.91
C GLN A 152 -14.66 14.04 -3.17
N VAL A 153 -14.33 12.98 -3.92
CA VAL A 153 -15.10 11.74 -4.01
C VAL A 153 -14.75 10.87 -2.81
N GLN A 154 -15.74 10.43 -2.03
CA GLN A 154 -15.57 9.43 -0.98
C GLN A 154 -15.41 8.02 -1.59
N TYR A 155 -14.56 7.21 -0.98
CA TYR A 155 -14.25 5.82 -1.31
C TYR A 155 -15.50 4.98 -1.67
N GLY A 156 -15.49 4.29 -2.82
CA GLY A 156 -16.24 3.03 -2.95
C GLY A 156 -17.24 2.82 -4.09
N GLU A 157 -17.50 3.75 -5.02
CA GLU A 157 -18.48 3.49 -6.09
C GLU A 157 -17.89 3.55 -7.50
N ILE A 158 -17.30 2.44 -7.93
CA ILE A 158 -17.47 1.94 -9.30
C ILE A 158 -18.44 0.77 -9.18
N ALA A 159 -19.73 1.03 -9.36
CA ALA A 159 -20.75 -0.01 -9.32
C ALA A 159 -20.76 -0.77 -10.67
N PRO A 160 -20.56 -2.10 -10.69
CA PRO A 160 -20.89 -2.89 -11.87
C PRO A 160 -22.41 -2.87 -12.04
N LEU A 161 -22.93 -2.05 -12.95
CA LEU A 161 -24.38 -1.94 -13.15
C LEU A 161 -24.82 -2.67 -14.41
N GLY A 162 -25.52 -3.79 -14.18
CA GLY A 162 -26.45 -4.37 -15.15
C GLY A 162 -27.59 -3.39 -15.39
N GLY A 163 -27.52 -2.66 -16.50
CA GLY A 163 -28.57 -1.78 -16.99
C GLY A 163 -28.29 -1.42 -18.44
N VAL A 164 -29.19 -1.83 -19.34
CA VAL A 164 -29.02 -1.76 -20.80
C VAL A 164 -29.25 -0.35 -21.34
N ASP A 165 -29.80 0.56 -20.53
CA ASP A 165 -30.38 1.80 -21.01
C ASP A 165 -29.52 3.00 -20.61
N ARG A 166 -28.77 3.56 -21.59
CA ARG A 166 -28.10 4.90 -21.65
C ARG A 166 -26.59 4.92 -21.98
N ALA A 167 -26.01 3.86 -22.56
CA ALA A 167 -24.64 3.90 -23.09
C ALA A 167 -24.62 4.44 -24.54
N MET A 168 -23.74 5.41 -24.85
CA MET A 168 -23.61 5.98 -26.20
C MET A 168 -22.15 6.05 -26.69
N PRO A 169 -21.89 5.77 -27.98
CA PRO A 169 -20.55 5.82 -28.56
C PRO A 169 -20.03 7.27 -28.65
N VAL A 170 -18.76 7.48 -28.30
CA VAL A 170 -18.04 8.76 -28.43
C VAL A 170 -16.82 8.62 -29.33
N SER A 171 -16.38 9.71 -29.97
CA SER A 171 -15.19 9.69 -30.84
C SER A 171 -13.87 9.74 -30.06
N ASP A 172 -12.78 9.32 -30.71
CA ASP A 172 -11.41 9.42 -30.18
C ASP A 172 -11.01 10.87 -29.85
N GLU A 173 -11.52 11.86 -30.60
CA GLU A 173 -11.30 13.30 -30.36
C GLU A 173 -11.97 13.78 -29.06
N THR A 174 -13.13 13.21 -28.71
CA THR A 174 -13.80 13.46 -27.43
C THR A 174 -12.98 12.89 -26.28
N ILE A 175 -12.38 11.71 -26.45
CA ILE A 175 -11.46 11.10 -25.47
C ILE A 175 -10.20 11.98 -25.30
N ASP A 176 -9.62 12.48 -26.40
CA ASP A 176 -8.45 13.38 -26.36
C ASP A 176 -8.74 14.69 -25.62
N GLY A 177 -9.89 15.29 -25.89
CA GLY A 177 -10.33 16.51 -25.20
C GLY A 177 -10.55 16.33 -23.69
N LEU A 178 -10.99 15.14 -23.26
CA LEU A 178 -11.17 14.81 -21.83
C LEU A 178 -9.84 14.56 -21.13
N LEU A 179 -8.91 13.84 -21.76
CA LEU A 179 -7.58 13.57 -21.22
C LEU A 179 -6.74 14.86 -21.10
N ALA A 180 -6.82 15.74 -22.10
CA ALA A 180 -6.14 17.04 -22.10
C ALA A 180 -6.60 17.99 -20.96
N ARG A 181 -7.78 17.74 -20.38
CA ARG A 181 -8.35 18.52 -19.26
C ARG A 181 -7.92 18.00 -17.88
N GLY A 182 -6.97 17.07 -17.81
CA GLY A 182 -6.38 16.61 -16.55
C GLY A 182 -7.24 15.57 -15.82
N MET A 183 -7.58 14.48 -16.50
CA MET A 183 -8.26 13.34 -15.87
C MET A 183 -7.31 12.66 -14.86
N SER A 184 -7.69 12.58 -13.59
CA SER A 184 -6.95 11.80 -12.59
C SER A 184 -7.40 10.35 -12.64
N LEU A 185 -6.47 9.42 -12.93
CA LEU A 185 -6.73 8.00 -12.73
C LEU A 185 -6.74 7.66 -11.23
N PRO A 186 -7.61 6.75 -10.78
CA PRO A 186 -7.54 6.25 -9.43
C PRO A 186 -6.29 5.37 -9.29
N ASP A 187 -5.37 5.71 -8.39
CA ASP A 187 -4.19 4.89 -8.15
C ASP A 187 -4.58 3.49 -7.64
N ASN A 188 -3.79 2.49 -8.01
CA ASN A 188 -3.91 1.07 -7.62
C ASN A 188 -5.06 0.29 -8.25
N HIS A 189 -5.71 0.82 -9.28
CA HIS A 189 -6.73 0.10 -10.06
C HIS A 189 -6.10 -0.71 -11.20
N VAL A 190 -6.67 -1.89 -11.46
CA VAL A 190 -6.22 -2.83 -12.50
C VAL A 190 -7.11 -2.65 -13.74
N PHE A 191 -6.50 -2.40 -14.89
CA PHE A 191 -7.18 -2.13 -16.16
C PHE A 191 -6.72 -3.10 -17.25
N ARG A 192 -7.63 -3.51 -18.12
CA ARG A 192 -7.32 -4.29 -19.33
C ARG A 192 -7.85 -3.60 -20.58
N ALA A 193 -7.02 -3.56 -21.63
CA ALA A 193 -7.48 -3.07 -22.92
C ALA A 193 -8.50 -4.04 -23.54
N ALA A 194 -9.60 -3.50 -24.05
CA ALA A 194 -10.68 -4.26 -24.64
C ALA A 194 -10.18 -5.01 -25.89
N GLY A 195 -10.46 -6.31 -25.96
CA GLY A 195 -9.98 -7.18 -27.04
C GLY A 195 -8.49 -7.53 -26.95
N GLN A 196 -7.78 -7.07 -25.91
CA GLN A 196 -6.39 -7.40 -25.64
C GLN A 196 -6.26 -8.22 -24.36
N SER A 197 -5.16 -8.96 -24.24
CA SER A 197 -4.80 -9.73 -23.04
C SER A 197 -4.10 -8.88 -21.98
N ASP A 198 -3.50 -7.76 -22.39
CA ASP A 198 -2.58 -7.01 -21.54
C ASP A 198 -3.33 -6.26 -20.45
N VAL A 199 -2.79 -6.34 -19.23
CA VAL A 199 -3.36 -5.74 -18.03
C VAL A 199 -2.35 -4.76 -17.43
N TYR A 200 -2.85 -3.67 -16.88
CA TYR A 200 -2.07 -2.53 -16.41
C TYR A 200 -2.56 -2.11 -15.03
N LEU A 201 -1.64 -1.74 -14.15
CA LEU A 201 -1.93 -1.05 -12.90
C LEU A 201 -1.80 0.46 -13.14
N SER A 202 -2.77 1.24 -12.66
CA SER A 202 -2.71 2.70 -12.64
C SER A 202 -1.95 3.20 -11.42
N GLY A 203 -1.04 4.17 -11.60
CA GLY A 203 -0.29 4.76 -10.49
C GLY A 203 0.49 5.99 -10.92
N GLY A 204 0.38 7.09 -10.18
CA GLY A 204 1.21 8.29 -10.43
C GLY A 204 1.02 8.88 -11.83
N GLY A 205 -0.17 8.72 -12.42
CA GLY A 205 -0.48 9.14 -13.78
C GLY A 205 0.14 8.29 -14.90
N GLN A 206 0.67 7.10 -14.57
CA GLN A 206 1.29 6.16 -15.52
C GLN A 206 0.56 4.81 -15.55
N TRP A 207 0.74 4.10 -16.67
CA TRP A 207 0.36 2.69 -16.82
C TRP A 207 1.54 1.78 -16.47
N HIS A 208 1.34 0.87 -15.54
CA HIS A 208 2.33 -0.12 -15.13
C HIS A 208 1.91 -1.49 -15.63
N HIS A 209 2.57 -1.99 -16.67
CA HIS A 209 2.24 -3.29 -17.26
C HIS A 209 2.33 -4.44 -16.25
N ILE A 210 1.36 -5.36 -16.27
CA ILE A 210 1.30 -6.57 -15.43
C ILE A 210 1.69 -7.77 -16.28
N GLY A 211 2.85 -8.38 -15.98
CA GLY A 211 3.50 -9.34 -16.87
C GLY A 211 2.95 -10.76 -16.85
N SER A 212 2.03 -11.11 -15.93
CA SER A 212 1.48 -12.46 -15.85
C SER A 212 0.10 -12.51 -15.16
N PRO A 213 -0.72 -13.53 -15.45
CA PRO A 213 -1.99 -13.76 -14.75
C PRO A 213 -1.83 -13.89 -13.22
N GLY A 214 -0.79 -14.60 -12.76
CA GLY A 214 -0.55 -14.75 -11.32
C GLY A 214 -0.18 -13.45 -10.62
N GLN A 215 0.59 -12.59 -11.29
CA GLN A 215 0.90 -11.26 -10.78
C GLN A 215 -0.35 -10.37 -10.69
N ARG A 216 -1.23 -10.45 -11.70
CA ARG A 216 -2.52 -9.77 -11.71
C ARG A 216 -3.36 -10.18 -10.50
N ASP A 217 -3.49 -11.48 -10.24
CA ASP A 217 -4.29 -11.98 -9.11
C ASP A 217 -3.71 -11.54 -7.75
N CYS A 218 -2.38 -11.51 -7.64
CA CYS A 218 -1.71 -10.92 -6.48
C CYS A 218 -2.04 -9.44 -6.29
N LEU A 219 -2.02 -8.63 -7.35
CA LEU A 219 -2.34 -7.20 -7.30
C LEU A 219 -3.80 -6.94 -6.96
N LEU A 220 -4.72 -7.75 -7.50
CA LEU A 220 -6.15 -7.69 -7.16
C LEU A 220 -6.36 -7.99 -5.67
N PHE A 221 -5.66 -8.99 -5.12
CA PHE A 221 -5.68 -9.28 -3.68
C PHE A 221 -5.09 -8.12 -2.86
N GLY A 222 -3.91 -7.62 -3.23
CA GLY A 222 -3.17 -6.62 -2.47
C GLY A 222 -3.85 -5.25 -2.42
N ASN A 223 -4.48 -4.85 -3.53
CA ASN A 223 -5.12 -3.55 -3.67
C ASN A 223 -6.63 -3.58 -3.38
N SER A 224 -7.22 -4.77 -3.14
CA SER A 224 -8.68 -4.96 -3.13
C SER A 224 -9.35 -4.34 -4.38
N ALA A 225 -8.63 -4.38 -5.50
CA ALA A 225 -9.02 -3.73 -6.73
C ALA A 225 -9.93 -4.65 -7.55
N VAL A 226 -10.79 -4.04 -8.37
CA VAL A 226 -11.55 -4.73 -9.41
C VAL A 226 -10.77 -4.55 -10.73
N GLU A 227 -10.78 -5.57 -11.59
CA GLU A 227 -10.31 -5.36 -12.97
C GLU A 227 -11.38 -4.63 -13.79
N GLU A 228 -10.98 -3.52 -14.40
CA GLU A 228 -11.80 -2.72 -15.29
C GLU A 228 -11.35 -2.89 -16.75
N VAL A 229 -12.30 -2.92 -17.69
CA VAL A 229 -11.99 -3.05 -19.12
C VAL A 229 -12.17 -1.71 -19.80
N VAL A 230 -11.13 -1.22 -20.48
CA VAL A 230 -11.07 0.09 -21.15
C VAL A 230 -10.69 -0.03 -22.63
N PRO A 231 -10.99 0.94 -23.51
CA PRO A 231 -10.60 0.90 -24.91
C PRO A 231 -9.08 0.87 -25.08
N ALA A 232 -8.58 0.20 -26.12
CA ALA A 232 -7.15 0.16 -26.41
C ALA A 232 -6.56 1.57 -26.65
N SER A 233 -7.35 2.49 -27.22
CA SER A 233 -6.96 3.90 -27.40
C SER A 233 -6.71 4.63 -26.07
N PHE A 234 -7.39 4.22 -24.99
CA PHE A 234 -7.19 4.81 -23.66
C PHE A 234 -5.84 4.40 -23.04
N ILE A 235 -5.44 3.14 -23.23
CA ILE A 235 -4.14 2.64 -22.73
C ILE A 235 -2.97 3.25 -23.51
N ALA A 236 -3.13 3.45 -24.81
CA ALA A 236 -2.08 3.99 -25.67
C ALA A 236 -1.71 5.47 -25.38
N ARG A 237 -2.55 6.20 -24.64
CA ARG A 237 -2.47 7.67 -24.51
C ARG A 237 -1.82 8.17 -23.20
N LEU A 238 -1.58 7.30 -22.22
CA LEU A 238 -0.85 7.65 -21.00
C LEU A 238 0.56 7.02 -20.99
N PRO A 239 1.53 7.71 -20.36
CA PRO A 239 2.90 7.21 -20.28
C PRO A 239 2.98 5.86 -19.58
N GLN A 240 3.80 4.97 -20.13
CA GLN A 240 4.12 3.69 -19.51
C GLN A 240 5.18 3.91 -18.43
N GLY A 241 4.89 3.43 -17.23
CA GLY A 241 5.82 3.37 -16.12
C GLY A 241 6.60 2.05 -16.10
N ALA A 242 7.33 1.82 -15.02
CA ALA A 242 7.95 0.52 -14.77
C ALA A 242 6.87 -0.58 -14.68
N PRO A 243 7.19 -1.84 -15.01
CA PRO A 243 6.26 -2.95 -14.77
C PRO A 243 5.76 -2.95 -13.33
N ALA A 244 4.48 -3.26 -13.14
CA ALA A 244 3.93 -3.42 -11.81
C ALA A 244 4.72 -4.50 -11.07
N THR A 245 4.71 -4.48 -9.74
CA THR A 245 5.21 -5.60 -8.92
C THR A 245 4.23 -5.82 -7.79
N CYS A 246 4.06 -7.06 -7.37
CA CYS A 246 3.21 -7.39 -6.25
C CYS A 246 4.03 -7.95 -5.10
N ARG A 247 3.88 -7.36 -3.92
CA ARG A 247 4.32 -7.93 -2.65
C ARG A 247 3.21 -7.74 -1.64
N LEU A 248 2.71 -8.85 -1.13
CA LEU A 248 1.74 -8.80 -0.04
C LEU A 248 2.50 -8.48 1.26
N GLY A 249 1.88 -7.66 2.11
CA GLY A 249 2.39 -7.41 3.44
C GLY A 249 2.50 -8.72 4.23
N ASP A 250 3.41 -8.75 5.20
CA ASP A 250 3.60 -9.89 6.09
C ASP A 250 2.32 -10.23 6.85
N GLY A 251 2.01 -11.52 6.95
CA GLY A 251 0.83 -12.04 7.62
C GLY A 251 -0.43 -12.09 6.74
N ALA A 252 -0.34 -11.75 5.45
CA ALA A 252 -1.45 -11.93 4.53
C ALA A 252 -1.72 -13.43 4.31
N TRP A 253 -2.96 -13.83 4.52
CA TRP A 253 -3.39 -15.21 4.44
C TRP A 253 -4.35 -15.41 3.26
N PHE A 254 -4.07 -16.44 2.46
CA PHE A 254 -4.86 -16.80 1.29
C PHE A 254 -4.87 -18.31 1.06
N TYR A 255 -5.76 -18.77 0.20
CA TYR A 255 -5.81 -20.16 -0.26
C TYR A 255 -5.96 -20.22 -1.77
N ASP A 256 -5.34 -21.21 -2.40
CA ASP A 256 -5.55 -21.52 -3.81
C ASP A 256 -6.95 -22.11 -3.98
N THR A 257 -7.77 -21.46 -4.80
CA THR A 257 -9.14 -21.87 -5.13
C THR A 257 -9.26 -23.24 -5.79
N THR A 258 -8.18 -23.74 -6.39
CA THR A 258 -8.15 -25.02 -7.11
C THR A 258 -7.75 -26.17 -6.19
N THR A 259 -6.69 -26.00 -5.40
CA THR A 259 -6.13 -27.05 -4.54
C THR A 259 -6.60 -26.97 -3.09
N ASN A 260 -7.22 -25.85 -2.68
CA ASN A 260 -7.49 -25.48 -1.29
C ASN A 260 -6.23 -25.43 -0.39
N GLN A 261 -5.03 -25.43 -0.98
CA GLN A 261 -3.79 -25.25 -0.24
C GLN A 261 -3.74 -23.84 0.33
N GLN A 262 -3.36 -23.72 1.60
CA GLN A 262 -3.30 -22.45 2.31
C GLN A 262 -1.88 -21.92 2.40
N TYR A 263 -1.79 -20.60 2.40
CA TYR A 263 -0.54 -19.86 2.33
C TYR A 263 -0.54 -18.65 3.25
N LEU A 264 0.59 -18.41 3.90
CA LEU A 264 0.86 -17.20 4.67
C LEU A 264 2.03 -16.45 4.03
N THR A 265 1.90 -15.14 3.88
CA THR A 265 3.04 -14.31 3.47
C THR A 265 3.96 -14.01 4.64
N VAL A 266 5.25 -14.26 4.45
CA VAL A 266 6.29 -14.04 5.44
C VAL A 266 7.49 -13.43 4.72
N PHE A 267 7.93 -12.25 5.17
CA PHE A 267 8.94 -11.43 4.50
C PHE A 267 8.64 -11.19 3.01
N GLY A 268 7.37 -10.94 2.67
CA GLY A 268 6.92 -10.63 1.30
C GLY A 268 6.78 -11.82 0.34
N SER A 269 7.03 -13.05 0.78
CA SER A 269 6.87 -14.28 -0.02
C SER A 269 5.86 -15.23 0.60
N ALA A 270 5.20 -16.05 -0.21
CA ALA A 270 4.21 -17.01 0.27
C ALA A 270 4.83 -18.35 0.68
N PHE A 271 4.36 -18.87 1.80
CA PHE A 271 4.75 -20.17 2.33
C PHE A 271 3.51 -20.98 2.65
N GLN A 272 3.57 -22.28 2.33
CA GLN A 272 2.49 -23.21 2.64
C GLN A 272 2.36 -23.33 4.16
N VAL A 273 1.10 -23.40 4.61
CA VAL A 273 0.75 -23.60 6.01
C VAL A 273 -0.33 -24.65 6.12
N GLN A 274 -0.20 -25.51 7.12
CA GLN A 274 -1.22 -26.51 7.46
C GLN A 274 -2.34 -25.87 8.28
N TYR A 275 -3.54 -26.43 8.22
CA TYR A 275 -4.71 -25.86 8.92
C TYR A 275 -4.49 -25.71 10.44
N GLY A 276 -3.71 -26.61 11.05
CA GLY A 276 -3.37 -26.56 12.49
C GLY A 276 -2.29 -25.54 12.86
N GLU A 277 -1.57 -24.97 11.88
CA GLU A 277 -0.42 -24.09 12.10
C GLU A 277 -0.79 -22.60 12.16
N LEU A 278 -2.02 -22.25 11.78
CA LEU A 278 -2.48 -20.86 11.62
C LEU A 278 -2.68 -20.12 12.93
N ALA A 279 -3.26 -20.79 13.93
CA ALA A 279 -3.51 -20.19 15.25
C ALA A 279 -2.21 -19.74 15.95
N PRO A 280 -1.13 -20.54 15.99
CA PRO A 280 0.18 -20.11 16.49
C PRO A 280 0.81 -18.93 15.74
N LEU A 281 0.54 -18.80 14.44
CA LEU A 281 1.08 -17.74 13.58
C LEU A 281 0.28 -16.43 13.65
N GLY A 282 -0.75 -16.36 14.48
CA GLY A 282 -1.57 -15.16 14.70
C GLY A 282 -2.66 -14.92 13.65
N GLY A 283 -2.95 -15.92 12.79
CA GLY A 283 -3.97 -15.83 11.75
C GLY A 283 -5.31 -16.46 12.16
N VAL A 284 -6.36 -15.65 12.25
CA VAL A 284 -7.76 -16.08 12.48
C VAL A 284 -8.71 -15.48 11.42
N ASP A 285 -9.54 -16.36 10.85
CA ASP A 285 -10.76 -16.20 10.05
C ASP A 285 -10.83 -15.24 8.83
N LYS A 286 -9.75 -15.00 8.08
CA LYS A 286 -9.78 -14.07 6.92
C LYS A 286 -9.04 -14.52 5.65
N ALA A 287 -8.80 -15.82 5.46
CA ALA A 287 -8.18 -16.31 4.23
C ALA A 287 -9.02 -15.87 3.01
N LYS A 288 -8.41 -15.18 2.05
CA LYS A 288 -9.09 -14.86 0.79
C LYS A 288 -8.68 -15.85 -0.31
N PRO A 289 -9.58 -16.14 -1.26
CA PRO A 289 -9.24 -16.96 -2.42
C PRO A 289 -8.25 -16.27 -3.34
N ILE A 290 -7.32 -17.03 -3.90
CA ILE A 290 -6.51 -16.65 -5.08
C ILE A 290 -6.55 -17.77 -6.12
N SER A 291 -6.26 -17.47 -7.38
CA SER A 291 -6.10 -18.50 -8.42
C SER A 291 -4.83 -19.34 -8.18
N ARG A 292 -4.74 -20.47 -8.89
CA ARG A 292 -3.52 -21.28 -8.89
C ARG A 292 -2.32 -20.50 -9.43
N GLU A 293 -2.50 -19.73 -10.50
CA GLU A 293 -1.45 -18.91 -11.09
C GLU A 293 -0.93 -17.86 -10.10
N GLY A 294 -1.83 -17.28 -9.30
CA GLY A 294 -1.49 -16.31 -8.27
C GLY A 294 -0.68 -16.92 -7.13
N ALA A 295 -1.08 -18.10 -6.66
CA ALA A 295 -0.31 -18.87 -5.68
C ALA A 295 1.10 -19.22 -6.22
N ASP A 296 1.17 -19.79 -7.43
CA ASP A 296 2.44 -20.16 -8.09
C ASP A 296 3.35 -18.93 -8.33
N TYR A 297 2.77 -17.76 -8.63
CA TYR A 297 3.52 -16.51 -8.76
C TYR A 297 4.13 -16.08 -7.42
N LEU A 298 3.33 -16.07 -6.35
CA LEU A 298 3.75 -15.67 -5.01
C LEU A 298 4.81 -16.61 -4.41
N GLU A 299 4.73 -17.92 -4.67
CA GLU A 299 5.73 -18.91 -4.23
C GLU A 299 7.11 -18.69 -4.89
N ARG A 300 7.12 -18.18 -6.12
CA ARG A 300 8.32 -17.89 -6.93
C ARG A 300 8.98 -16.57 -6.61
N LEU A 301 8.32 -15.67 -5.87
CA LEU A 301 8.94 -14.41 -5.46
C LEU A 301 10.17 -14.70 -4.57
N ASP A 302 11.28 -14.06 -4.91
CA ASP A 302 12.52 -14.17 -4.13
C ASP A 302 12.27 -13.74 -2.68
N PHE A 303 12.33 -14.72 -1.78
CA PHE A 303 12.21 -14.46 -0.37
C PHE A 303 13.60 -14.17 0.22
N THR A 304 13.67 -13.07 0.96
CA THR A 304 14.85 -12.70 1.74
C THR A 304 14.37 -12.26 3.10
N ILE A 305 14.86 -12.93 4.13
CA ILE A 305 14.61 -12.53 5.50
C ILE A 305 15.60 -11.40 5.82
N PRO A 306 15.15 -10.26 6.37
CA PRO A 306 16.05 -9.19 6.79
C PRO A 306 17.11 -9.69 7.76
N ASP A 307 18.30 -9.10 7.68
CA ASP A 307 19.39 -9.43 8.60
C ASP A 307 19.02 -9.06 10.05
N ASN A 308 19.58 -9.84 10.97
CA ASN A 308 19.36 -9.83 12.41
C ASN A 308 17.94 -10.24 12.87
N GLU A 309 17.07 -10.68 11.97
CA GLU A 309 15.79 -11.28 12.38
C GLU A 309 16.02 -12.57 13.17
N MET A 310 15.26 -12.71 14.26
CA MET A 310 15.24 -13.89 15.10
C MET A 310 14.00 -14.70 14.74
N ILE A 311 14.17 -15.91 14.23
CA ILE A 311 13.06 -16.74 13.77
C ILE A 311 13.08 -18.15 14.38
N LYS A 312 11.90 -18.74 14.52
CA LYS A 312 11.72 -20.14 14.88
C LYS A 312 10.60 -20.77 14.09
N GLY A 313 10.71 -22.06 13.83
CA GLY A 313 9.64 -22.87 13.29
C GLY A 313 8.69 -23.34 14.41
N PHE A 314 8.05 -24.47 14.18
CA PHE A 314 7.23 -25.13 15.22
C PHE A 314 8.07 -25.96 16.19
N GLY A 315 9.30 -26.29 15.81
CA GLY A 315 10.29 -26.92 16.69
C GLY A 315 10.88 -25.97 17.75
N PRO A 316 11.73 -26.51 18.65
CA PRO A 316 12.40 -25.72 19.68
C PRO A 316 13.57 -24.88 19.15
N ALA A 317 14.07 -25.18 17.95
CA ALA A 317 15.23 -24.51 17.36
C ALA A 317 14.93 -23.06 17.00
N VAL A 318 15.82 -22.16 17.41
CA VAL A 318 15.80 -20.73 17.10
C VAL A 318 16.99 -20.41 16.20
N TYR A 319 16.80 -19.52 15.24
CA TYR A 319 17.83 -19.08 14.31
C TYR A 319 17.90 -17.56 14.28
N GLN A 320 19.11 -17.04 14.14
CA GLN A 320 19.34 -15.66 13.71
C GLN A 320 19.59 -15.67 12.21
N VAL A 321 18.97 -14.75 11.46
CA VAL A 321 19.34 -14.50 10.08
C VAL A 321 20.48 -13.48 10.04
N LYS A 322 21.61 -13.82 9.43
CA LYS A 322 22.75 -12.91 9.31
C LYS A 322 23.46 -13.11 7.97
N ALA A 323 23.68 -12.02 7.24
CA ALA A 323 24.14 -12.05 5.85
C ALA A 323 23.29 -13.01 4.98
N GLY A 324 21.97 -13.02 5.18
CA GLY A 324 21.04 -13.89 4.48
C GLY A 324 21.15 -15.39 4.79
N LYS A 325 21.88 -15.79 5.85
CA LYS A 325 22.05 -17.18 6.28
C LYS A 325 21.39 -17.44 7.64
N LEU A 326 20.84 -18.64 7.81
CA LEU A 326 20.40 -19.14 9.12
C LEU A 326 21.61 -19.52 9.96
N GLN A 327 21.76 -18.86 11.10
CA GLN A 327 22.74 -19.20 12.14
C GLN A 327 21.97 -19.80 13.32
N ALA A 328 22.26 -21.04 13.67
CA ALA A 328 21.56 -21.71 14.77
C ALA A 328 21.91 -21.04 16.09
N VAL A 329 20.90 -20.79 16.92
CA VAL A 329 21.08 -20.22 18.26
C VAL A 329 21.18 -21.38 19.23
N GLY A 330 22.40 -21.69 19.65
CA GLY A 330 22.71 -22.92 20.38
C GLY A 330 22.11 -23.02 21.79
N ASN A 331 21.80 -21.90 22.44
CA ASN A 331 21.24 -21.92 23.80
C ASN A 331 20.44 -20.64 24.15
N PRO A 332 19.65 -20.66 25.25
CA PRO A 332 18.84 -19.51 25.68
C PRO A 332 19.63 -18.24 26.01
N ALA A 333 20.85 -18.35 26.57
CA ALA A 333 21.64 -17.16 26.92
C ALA A 333 22.05 -16.37 25.67
N ILE A 334 22.49 -17.08 24.62
CA ILE A 334 22.82 -16.46 23.33
C ILE A 334 21.57 -15.87 22.69
N ARG A 335 20.41 -16.55 22.75
CA ARG A 335 19.14 -16.01 22.27
C ARG A 335 18.80 -14.69 22.95
N ASP A 336 18.80 -14.67 24.28
CA ASP A 336 18.40 -13.49 25.06
C ASP A 336 19.40 -12.33 24.86
N CYS A 337 20.70 -12.66 24.74
CA CYS A 337 21.76 -11.71 24.39
C CYS A 337 21.52 -11.06 23.01
N LEU A 338 21.25 -11.87 21.98
CA LEU A 338 20.96 -11.39 20.62
C LEU A 338 19.68 -10.56 20.57
N THR A 339 18.63 -10.95 21.30
CA THR A 339 17.39 -10.14 21.41
C THR A 339 17.67 -8.78 22.05
N ALA A 340 18.51 -8.72 23.08
CA ALA A 340 18.91 -7.46 23.69
C ALA A 340 19.76 -6.57 22.77
N GLU A 341 20.69 -7.14 21.99
CA GLU A 341 21.53 -6.39 21.05
C GLU A 341 20.77 -5.88 19.81
N THR A 342 19.89 -6.71 19.27
CA THR A 342 19.17 -6.41 18.01
C THR A 342 17.84 -5.70 18.23
N GLY A 343 17.28 -5.78 19.44
CA GLY A 343 15.91 -5.36 19.73
C GLY A 343 14.84 -6.24 19.06
N LYS A 344 15.23 -7.37 18.45
CA LYS A 344 14.33 -8.27 17.72
C LYS A 344 13.85 -9.40 18.62
N GLN A 345 12.54 -9.57 18.68
CA GLN A 345 11.93 -10.73 19.33
C GLN A 345 11.94 -11.94 18.40
N VAL A 346 11.91 -13.13 18.99
CA VAL A 346 11.82 -14.38 18.23
C VAL A 346 10.44 -14.46 17.57
N ARG A 347 10.41 -14.39 16.25
CA ARG A 347 9.20 -14.52 15.44
C ARG A 347 8.97 -15.97 15.04
N GLN A 348 7.75 -16.46 15.24
CA GLN A 348 7.36 -17.75 14.71
C GLN A 348 7.06 -17.65 13.22
N VAL A 349 7.58 -18.60 12.44
CA VAL A 349 7.38 -18.71 10.98
C VAL A 349 6.98 -20.14 10.62
N PRO A 350 6.34 -20.37 9.45
CA PRO A 350 6.11 -21.72 8.95
C PRO A 350 7.41 -22.52 8.84
N GLU A 351 7.35 -23.83 9.11
CA GLU A 351 8.54 -24.70 9.05
C GLU A 351 9.17 -24.72 7.64
N ASP A 352 8.35 -24.55 6.61
CA ASP A 352 8.78 -24.46 5.21
C ASP A 352 9.74 -23.31 4.94
N VAL A 353 9.66 -22.20 5.70
CA VAL A 353 10.63 -21.09 5.59
C VAL A 353 12.03 -21.59 5.94
N ILE A 354 12.15 -22.31 7.05
CA ILE A 354 13.43 -22.85 7.54
C ILE A 354 13.93 -23.96 6.60
N THR A 355 13.04 -24.85 6.19
CA THR A 355 13.35 -25.93 5.25
C THR A 355 13.86 -25.39 3.91
N ARG A 356 13.20 -24.37 3.35
CA ARG A 356 13.60 -23.74 2.08
C ARG A 356 14.95 -23.04 2.20
N MET A 357 15.20 -22.31 3.30
CA MET A 357 16.53 -21.70 3.52
C MET A 357 17.65 -22.74 3.59
N LYS A 358 17.42 -23.86 4.29
CA LYS A 358 18.38 -24.97 4.35
C LYS A 358 18.61 -25.60 2.97
N ALA A 359 17.54 -25.85 2.21
CA ALA A 359 17.62 -26.41 0.86
C ALA A 359 18.38 -25.50 -0.12
N LEU A 360 18.30 -24.18 0.06
CA LEU A 360 19.07 -23.20 -0.71
C LEU A 360 20.53 -23.04 -0.25
N GLY A 361 21.00 -23.84 0.71
CA GLY A 361 22.36 -23.74 1.26
C GLY A 361 22.60 -22.46 2.06
N ARG A 362 21.54 -21.76 2.49
CA ARG A 362 21.61 -20.53 3.30
C ARG A 362 21.77 -20.85 4.78
N VAL A 363 22.76 -21.69 5.10
CA VAL A 363 23.13 -22.06 6.48
C VAL A 363 24.50 -21.49 6.78
N GLY A 364 24.59 -20.78 7.90
CA GLY A 364 25.82 -20.18 8.42
C GLY A 364 26.36 -20.95 9.62
N PRO A 365 27.49 -20.48 10.19
CA PRO A 365 27.91 -20.95 11.50
C PRO A 365 26.87 -20.61 12.58
N ASP A 366 26.97 -21.24 13.75
CA ASP A 366 26.12 -20.92 14.89
C ASP A 366 26.21 -19.43 15.25
N ALA A 367 25.07 -18.88 15.68
CA ALA A 367 24.97 -17.51 16.09
C ALA A 367 25.80 -17.31 17.37
N GLN A 368 26.52 -16.20 17.44
CA GLN A 368 27.37 -15.86 18.58
C GLN A 368 26.96 -14.52 19.16
N CYS A 369 27.00 -14.43 20.48
CA CYS A 369 26.84 -13.20 21.23
C CYS A 369 27.92 -13.14 22.32
N ALA A 370 28.53 -11.99 22.51
CA ALA A 370 29.57 -11.82 23.52
C ALA A 370 28.90 -11.75 24.91
N LEU A 371 29.03 -12.83 25.68
CA LEU A 371 28.54 -12.87 27.06
C LEU A 371 29.48 -12.15 28.04
N GLU A 372 30.70 -11.83 27.61
CA GLU A 372 31.65 -11.02 28.39
C GLU A 372 31.04 -9.66 28.74
N GLY A 373 31.07 -9.31 30.02
CA GLY A 373 30.46 -8.10 30.58
C GLY A 373 28.96 -8.22 30.88
N LYS A 374 28.28 -9.33 30.53
CA LYS A 374 26.84 -9.56 30.78
C LYS A 374 26.59 -10.26 32.11
N GLN A 375 25.35 -10.15 32.60
CA GLN A 375 24.87 -10.93 33.74
C GLN A 375 24.21 -12.23 33.24
N LEU A 376 24.53 -13.36 33.86
CA LEU A 376 23.85 -14.64 33.64
C LEU A 376 23.04 -15.02 34.87
N LEU A 377 21.81 -15.48 34.64
CA LEU A 377 21.00 -16.21 35.60
C LEU A 377 21.33 -17.70 35.44
N GLY A 378 21.74 -18.33 36.53
CA GLY A 378 22.12 -19.73 36.57
C GLY A 378 20.94 -20.66 36.30
N PRO A 379 21.24 -21.95 36.03
CA PRO A 379 20.23 -22.96 35.72
C PRO A 379 19.28 -23.25 36.89
N ASP A 380 19.64 -22.87 38.11
CA ASP A 380 18.78 -22.91 39.29
C ASP A 380 17.70 -21.80 39.31
N GLY A 381 17.77 -20.85 38.37
CA GLY A 381 16.87 -19.71 38.26
C GLY A 381 17.04 -18.65 39.36
N THR A 382 18.06 -18.75 40.21
CA THR A 382 18.25 -17.85 41.36
C THR A 382 19.66 -17.29 41.49
N SER A 383 20.68 -18.05 41.11
CA SER A 383 22.07 -17.60 41.15
C SER A 383 22.33 -16.60 40.01
N VAL A 384 22.82 -15.41 40.32
CA VAL A 384 23.24 -14.45 39.30
C VAL A 384 24.76 -14.31 39.32
N ALA A 385 25.39 -14.33 38.16
CA ALA A 385 26.82 -14.08 38.00
C ALA A 385 27.07 -13.03 36.92
N TRP A 386 28.06 -12.17 37.14
CA TRP A 386 28.60 -11.28 36.13
C TRP A 386 29.78 -11.94 35.44
N ILE A 387 29.75 -12.03 34.12
CA ILE A 387 30.84 -12.61 33.34
C ILE A 387 31.88 -11.54 33.09
N LYS A 388 33.07 -11.74 33.65
CA LYS A 388 34.18 -10.81 33.48
C LYS A 388 35.53 -11.49 33.57
N ASP A 389 36.42 -11.13 32.67
CA ASP A 389 37.77 -11.67 32.48
C ASP A 389 37.74 -13.19 32.27
N GLY A 390 36.68 -13.72 31.66
CA GLY A 390 36.46 -15.16 31.48
C GLY A 390 36.02 -15.92 32.74
N TYR A 391 35.65 -15.24 33.83
CA TYR A 391 35.15 -15.87 35.06
C TYR A 391 33.67 -15.53 35.31
N ARG A 392 32.94 -16.45 35.95
CA ARG A 392 31.64 -16.16 36.56
C ARG A 392 31.86 -15.56 37.95
N ARG A 393 31.60 -14.26 38.11
CA ARG A 393 31.72 -13.53 39.37
C ARG A 393 30.36 -13.51 40.08
N PRO A 394 30.17 -14.20 41.23
CA PRO A 394 28.86 -14.28 41.89
C PRO A 394 28.32 -12.91 42.32
N VAL A 395 27.05 -12.64 42.02
CA VAL A 395 26.34 -11.43 42.45
C VAL A 395 25.57 -11.75 43.72
N ILE A 396 26.10 -11.34 44.87
CA ILE A 396 25.63 -11.77 46.19
C ILE A 396 24.38 -11.04 46.69
N ASN A 397 24.02 -9.90 46.10
CA ASN A 397 22.82 -9.14 46.48
C ASN A 397 22.25 -8.29 45.33
N PRO A 398 20.98 -7.86 45.41
CA PRO A 398 20.32 -7.09 44.36
C PRO A 398 20.96 -5.72 44.06
N ALA A 399 21.53 -5.04 45.06
CA ALA A 399 22.14 -3.72 44.86
C ALA A 399 23.35 -3.79 43.92
N ILE A 400 24.16 -4.84 44.03
CA ILE A 400 25.27 -5.09 43.08
C ILE A 400 24.74 -5.37 41.68
N ARG A 401 23.71 -6.23 41.55
CA ARG A 401 23.07 -6.55 40.27
C ARG A 401 22.61 -5.28 39.54
N ASP A 402 21.91 -4.40 40.27
CA ASP A 402 21.32 -3.19 39.73
C ASP A 402 22.41 -2.15 39.38
N CYS A 403 23.46 -2.05 40.21
CA CYS A 403 24.63 -1.24 39.87
C CYS A 403 25.30 -1.71 38.56
N LEU A 404 25.54 -3.02 38.41
CA LEU A 404 26.18 -3.58 37.22
C LEU A 404 25.32 -3.35 35.97
N ALA A 405 24.01 -3.51 36.09
CA ALA A 405 23.08 -3.27 35.00
C ALA A 405 23.21 -1.85 34.43
N VAL A 406 23.39 -0.84 35.30
CA VAL A 406 23.44 0.57 34.92
C VAL A 406 24.84 1.04 34.57
N ARG A 407 25.84 0.77 35.42
CA ARG A 407 27.16 1.43 35.33
C ARG A 407 28.12 0.79 34.33
N VAL A 408 27.94 -0.50 34.03
CA VAL A 408 28.73 -1.21 33.01
C VAL A 408 27.86 -1.79 31.91
N SER A 409 26.60 -1.36 31.83
CA SER A 409 25.65 -1.82 30.82
C SER A 409 25.55 -3.34 30.72
N ALA A 410 25.70 -4.03 31.87
CA ALA A 410 25.63 -5.49 31.91
C ALA A 410 24.21 -6.00 31.60
N GLY A 411 23.22 -5.11 31.65
CA GLY A 411 21.82 -5.40 31.36
C GLY A 411 21.16 -6.26 32.43
N ALA A 412 19.96 -6.75 32.14
CA ALA A 412 19.28 -7.74 32.97
C ALA A 412 19.97 -9.12 32.86
N PRO A 413 19.90 -9.97 33.89
CA PRO A 413 20.41 -11.33 33.82
C PRO A 413 19.80 -12.15 32.67
N LEU A 414 20.65 -12.81 31.89
CA LEU A 414 20.28 -13.69 30.77
C LEU A 414 20.22 -15.14 31.25
N HIS A 415 19.20 -15.91 30.83
CA HIS A 415 19.08 -17.31 31.26
C HIS A 415 20.18 -18.18 30.66
N ALA A 416 21.04 -18.75 31.51
CA ALA A 416 22.07 -19.70 31.11
C ALA A 416 21.64 -21.13 31.43
N ASP A 417 21.91 -22.05 30.49
CA ASP A 417 21.89 -23.48 30.79
C ASP A 417 23.17 -23.90 31.54
N GLN A 418 23.21 -25.16 31.97
CA GLN A 418 24.34 -25.71 32.72
C GLN A 418 25.65 -25.64 31.91
N ALA A 419 25.60 -25.87 30.60
CA ALA A 419 26.79 -25.91 29.75
C ALA A 419 27.42 -24.52 29.60
N VAL A 420 26.62 -23.48 29.36
CA VAL A 420 27.09 -22.09 29.34
C VAL A 420 27.61 -21.68 30.71
N TRP A 421 26.86 -21.99 31.78
CA TRP A 421 27.23 -21.64 33.14
C TRP A 421 28.58 -22.24 33.57
N ASP A 422 28.87 -23.47 33.16
CA ASP A 422 30.12 -24.18 33.48
C ASP A 422 31.27 -23.86 32.52
N SER A 423 31.00 -23.27 31.36
CA SER A 423 32.04 -22.75 30.47
C SER A 423 32.85 -21.60 31.09
N TYR A 424 32.29 -20.94 32.11
CA TYR A 424 32.95 -19.90 32.89
C TYR A 424 33.33 -20.42 34.28
N PRO A 425 34.63 -20.56 34.61
CA PRO A 425 35.06 -20.96 35.94
C PRO A 425 34.61 -19.95 37.01
N PRO A 426 34.31 -20.41 38.24
CA PRO A 426 33.99 -19.52 39.34
C PRO A 426 35.14 -18.56 39.64
N GLY A 427 34.81 -17.28 39.77
CA GLY A 427 35.71 -16.21 40.16
C GLY A 427 35.35 -15.60 41.51
N PRO A 428 36.05 -14.51 41.91
CA PRO A 428 35.67 -13.74 43.09
C PRO A 428 34.29 -13.07 42.89
N ASN A 429 33.67 -12.63 43.99
CA ASN A 429 32.39 -11.93 43.96
C ASN A 429 32.40 -10.75 42.98
N ALA A 430 31.27 -10.53 42.33
CA ALA A 430 31.05 -9.33 41.55
C ALA A 430 30.97 -8.13 42.48
N PHE A 431 31.45 -7.00 41.98
CA PHE A 431 31.48 -5.75 42.72
C PHE A 431 31.00 -4.62 41.82
N CYS A 432 30.38 -3.62 42.43
CA CYS A 432 29.91 -2.43 41.75
C CYS A 432 31.11 -1.54 41.37
N PRO A 433 31.38 -1.29 40.07
CA PRO A 433 32.42 -0.35 39.69
C PRO A 433 31.94 1.07 39.96
N TYR A 434 32.68 1.78 40.81
CA TYR A 434 32.43 3.19 41.08
C TYR A 434 33.14 4.06 40.04
N PRO A 435 32.60 5.26 39.74
CA PRO A 435 33.30 6.26 38.95
C PRO A 435 34.73 6.51 39.46
N ALA A 436 35.66 6.85 38.57
CA ALA A 436 37.08 7.03 38.95
C ALA A 436 37.31 8.17 39.96
N ASP A 437 36.40 9.14 40.01
CA ASP A 437 36.37 10.22 41.00
C ASP A 437 35.77 9.81 42.36
N ALA A 438 35.05 8.69 42.43
CA ALA A 438 34.46 8.16 43.65
C ALA A 438 35.47 7.32 44.46
N ARG A 439 36.32 8.01 45.24
CA ARG A 439 37.36 7.38 46.08
C ARG A 439 36.81 6.76 47.36
N PHE A 440 35.79 7.40 47.92
CA PHE A 440 35.19 7.01 49.18
C PHE A 440 33.70 6.79 49.01
N VAL A 441 33.22 5.68 49.53
CA VAL A 441 31.84 5.25 49.37
C VAL A 441 31.27 4.83 50.71
N ARG A 442 29.99 5.11 50.94
CA ARG A 442 29.24 4.70 52.11
C ARG A 442 27.89 4.16 51.68
N GLY A 443 27.51 3.00 52.18
CA GLY A 443 26.16 2.49 51.98
C GLY A 443 25.13 3.40 52.65
N ASP A 444 23.96 3.56 52.03
CA ASP A 444 22.88 4.35 52.58
C ASP A 444 22.43 3.76 53.92
N GLY A 445 22.25 4.62 54.92
CA GLY A 445 22.01 4.21 56.31
C GLY A 445 23.17 3.52 57.03
N GLN A 446 24.33 3.29 56.39
CA GLN A 446 25.52 2.73 57.05
C GLN A 446 26.40 3.84 57.65
N SER A 447 26.99 3.59 58.82
CA SER A 447 27.90 4.53 59.49
C SER A 447 29.33 4.47 58.95
N ALA A 448 29.78 3.28 58.51
CA ALA A 448 31.13 3.07 58.02
C ALA A 448 31.27 3.50 56.56
N ALA A 449 32.25 4.38 56.29
CA ALA A 449 32.69 4.71 54.94
C ALA A 449 33.94 3.90 54.56
N TRP A 450 34.11 3.71 53.27
CA TRP A 450 35.09 2.80 52.70
C TRP A 450 35.86 3.48 51.59
N ARG A 451 37.18 3.33 51.55
CA ARG A 451 37.95 3.53 50.33
C ARG A 451 37.73 2.33 49.43
N VAL A 452 37.33 2.57 48.20
CA VAL A 452 37.07 1.53 47.19
C VAL A 452 38.12 1.59 46.09
N TYR A 453 38.46 0.44 45.54
CA TYR A 453 39.51 0.31 44.53
C TYR A 453 38.97 -0.31 43.23
N PRO A 454 39.57 0.02 42.06
CA PRO A 454 39.16 -0.55 40.77
C PRO A 454 39.28 -2.08 40.68
N ASP A 455 40.10 -2.69 41.54
CA ASP A 455 40.29 -4.14 41.64
C ASP A 455 39.16 -4.86 42.40
N GLY A 456 38.17 -4.11 42.90
CA GLY A 456 37.05 -4.66 43.66
C GLY A 456 37.35 -4.86 45.14
N THR A 457 38.44 -4.28 45.64
CA THR A 457 38.75 -4.28 47.08
C THR A 457 38.26 -3.01 47.78
N ARG A 458 38.09 -3.09 49.10
CA ARG A 458 37.74 -1.98 49.98
C ARG A 458 38.59 -1.94 51.25
N GLN A 459 38.82 -0.75 51.80
CA GLN A 459 39.40 -0.52 53.12
C GLN A 459 38.47 0.39 53.94
N GLN A 460 38.25 0.06 55.20
CA GLN A 460 37.43 0.89 56.09
C GLN A 460 38.18 2.19 56.41
N LEU A 461 37.48 3.31 56.46
CA LEU A 461 38.08 4.58 56.87
C LEU A 461 38.12 4.69 58.39
N ASN A 462 39.25 5.10 58.96
CA ASN A 462 39.34 5.51 60.36
C ASN A 462 39.10 7.02 60.56
N ALA A 463 39.36 7.83 59.53
CA ALA A 463 39.18 9.27 59.44
C ALA A 463 39.14 9.67 57.96
N TYR A 464 38.52 10.82 57.62
CA TYR A 464 38.50 11.32 56.25
C TYR A 464 39.72 12.18 55.94
N CYS A 465 40.12 12.26 54.66
CA CYS A 465 41.27 13.07 54.28
C CYS A 465 41.07 14.58 54.49
N HIS A 466 39.83 15.07 54.53
CA HIS A 466 39.55 16.46 54.87
C HIS A 466 39.66 16.74 56.38
N ASP A 467 39.43 15.74 57.23
CA ASP A 467 39.60 15.88 58.69
C ASP A 467 41.07 15.97 59.08
N VAL A 468 41.94 15.34 58.28
CA VAL A 468 43.38 15.21 58.56
C VAL A 468 44.22 16.29 57.86
N ASP A 469 43.82 16.73 56.66
CA ASP A 469 44.46 17.84 55.95
C ASP A 469 43.38 18.86 55.49
N PRO A 470 43.21 20.00 56.19
CA PRO A 470 42.23 21.02 55.87
C PRO A 470 42.35 21.58 54.45
N ALA A 471 43.52 21.45 53.80
CA ALA A 471 43.70 21.86 52.41
C ALA A 471 42.80 21.08 51.43
N ASN A 472 42.36 19.88 51.80
CA ASN A 472 41.50 19.01 50.98
C ASN A 472 39.99 19.21 51.25
N ALA A 473 39.60 20.09 52.16
CA ALA A 473 38.19 20.22 52.60
C ALA A 473 37.20 20.60 51.49
N ASN A 474 37.68 21.30 50.46
CA ASN A 474 36.86 21.71 49.31
C ASN A 474 37.12 20.88 48.04
N ASP A 475 38.03 19.89 48.07
CA ASP A 475 38.34 19.09 46.89
C ASP A 475 37.30 17.97 46.72
N PRO A 476 36.49 18.00 45.66
CA PRO A 476 35.40 17.05 45.44
C PRO A 476 35.88 15.61 45.29
N ARG A 477 37.17 15.37 45.00
CA ARG A 477 37.76 14.03 44.89
C ARG A 477 37.83 13.28 46.22
N TYR A 478 37.76 13.98 47.35
CA TYR A 478 37.73 13.38 48.70
C TYR A 478 36.33 13.31 49.30
N LYS A 479 35.29 13.56 48.48
CA LYS A 479 33.89 13.41 48.89
C LYS A 479 33.54 11.94 49.12
N VAL A 480 32.68 11.69 50.10
CA VAL A 480 32.05 10.38 50.33
C VAL A 480 30.78 10.29 49.52
N TYR A 481 30.71 9.32 48.62
CA TYR A 481 29.53 9.03 47.81
C TYR A 481 28.61 8.11 48.60
N VAL A 482 27.35 8.52 48.76
CA VAL A 482 26.32 7.66 49.35
C VAL A 482 25.74 6.79 48.25
N VAL A 483 25.78 5.48 48.44
CA VAL A 483 25.30 4.47 47.48
C VAL A 483 24.24 3.59 48.12
N PRO A 484 23.36 2.92 47.36
CA PRO A 484 22.39 2.00 47.93
C PRO A 484 22.98 1.00 48.94
N ALA A 485 22.22 0.71 49.99
CA ALA A 485 22.62 -0.25 51.00
C ALA A 485 22.93 -1.62 50.37
N GLY A 486 24.10 -2.18 50.67
CA GLY A 486 24.57 -3.45 50.12
C GLY A 486 25.49 -3.36 48.89
N GLU A 487 25.61 -2.22 48.18
CA GLU A 487 26.54 -2.10 47.04
C GLU A 487 28.01 -2.30 47.45
N VAL A 488 28.37 -1.81 48.64
CA VAL A 488 29.74 -1.89 49.16
C VAL A 488 30.13 -3.32 49.54
N ASP A 489 29.14 -4.17 49.88
CA ASP A 489 29.38 -5.50 50.44
C ASP A 489 29.91 -6.52 49.43
N GLY A 490 29.80 -6.22 48.13
CA GLY A 490 30.43 -7.00 47.07
C GLY A 490 31.96 -6.85 47.00
N HIS A 491 32.53 -5.84 47.66
CA HIS A 491 33.97 -5.58 47.63
C HIS A 491 34.72 -6.38 48.69
N ALA A 492 35.82 -7.01 48.30
CA ALA A 492 36.68 -7.76 49.21
C ALA A 492 37.46 -6.83 50.14
N LEU A 493 37.66 -7.21 51.41
CA LEU A 493 38.51 -6.44 52.31
C LEU A 493 39.97 -6.54 51.86
N ARG A 494 40.60 -5.39 51.58
CA ARG A 494 42.03 -5.31 51.32
C ARG A 494 42.79 -5.47 52.64
N GLN A 495 43.99 -6.03 52.61
CA GLN A 495 44.91 -5.99 53.76
C GLN A 495 45.96 -4.87 53.56
N PRO A 496 46.21 -3.99 54.54
CA PRO A 496 45.48 -3.85 55.81
C PRO A 496 44.02 -3.40 55.59
N ASN A 497 43.10 -3.82 56.45
CA ASN A 497 41.66 -3.60 56.29
C ASN A 497 41.17 -2.19 56.65
N VAL A 498 42.02 -1.38 57.27
CA VAL A 498 41.74 0.01 57.62
C VAL A 498 42.67 0.93 56.86
N PHE A 499 42.10 1.93 56.19
CA PHE A 499 42.84 3.05 55.64
C PHE A 499 43.01 4.08 56.75
N ASN A 500 44.26 4.25 57.18
CA ASN A 500 44.63 5.27 58.14
C ASN A 500 44.92 6.58 57.39
N ALA A 501 43.98 7.53 57.44
CA ALA A 501 44.19 8.84 56.86
C ALA A 501 45.29 9.58 57.64
N THR A 502 46.39 9.90 56.97
CA THR A 502 47.49 10.75 57.45
C THR A 502 47.70 11.85 56.40
N VAL A 503 48.34 12.96 56.77
CA VAL A 503 48.65 14.05 55.81
C VAL A 503 49.40 13.48 54.58
N GLU A 504 50.34 12.56 54.81
CA GLU A 504 51.11 11.90 53.75
C GLU A 504 50.26 10.95 52.90
N SER A 505 49.44 10.09 53.53
CA SER A 505 48.62 9.12 52.79
C SER A 505 47.52 9.80 51.98
N CYS A 506 47.00 10.93 52.45
CA CYS A 506 46.02 11.73 51.73
C CYS A 506 46.63 12.50 50.55
N ARG A 507 47.84 13.07 50.69
CA ARG A 507 48.56 13.70 49.57
C ARG A 507 48.99 12.71 48.49
N ALA A 508 49.22 11.45 48.87
CA ALA A 508 49.57 10.37 47.96
C ALA A 508 48.38 9.79 47.19
N LEU A 509 47.14 10.26 47.43
CA LEU A 509 45.98 9.82 46.66
C LEU A 509 46.03 10.46 45.25
N PRO A 510 46.20 9.66 44.19
CA PRO A 510 46.42 10.16 42.82
C PRO A 510 45.27 11.00 42.32
#